data_AF-A0A258MZ82-F1
#
_entry.id   AF-A0A258MZ82-F1
#
_cell.length_a   1.000
_cell.length_b   1.000
_cell.length_c   1.000
_cell.angle_alpha   90.00
_cell.angle_beta   90.00
_cell.angle_gamma   90.00
#
_symmetry.space_group_name_H-M   'P 1'
#
loop_
_entity.id
_entity.type
_entity.pdbx_description
1 polymer ?
#
loop_
_entity_poly.entity_id
_entity_poly.type
_entity_poly.pdbx_seq_one_letter_code
_entity_poly.pdbx_strand_id
1 'polypeptide(L)'
;MKKLVLIAVIFMIAKAGNAQKDTSIIASANTDTVRVGNFVIIKKNKPGEISSNSSNVWKDWDKTVDVKIERVPRRQRNITTNWWIMDLGFANYRDQTDYAYAQAGSYFKTLRPQDGKVSESSYALNTGKSSNFNIWLFMQKLNVVKHVVNLKYGLGYEMYNYRYDSRLSYRKDASNYVYNDSISFSKNKLYVSYITVPLMLHINTTPDRRRGFNFSVGMSAGYLVDSRNKQISAERGKQKTNGNFNFEPWRFATIGEIGIGPVRLYGSYSLNRLQKDITRVEQYPYTVGIRFSSW
;
A
#
# COMPACT_ATOMS: atom_id res chain seq x y z
N MET A 1 -8.37 -26.35 10.60
CA MET A 1 -6.97 -26.84 10.53
C MET A 1 -6.33 -26.64 9.16
N LYS A 2 -6.99 -26.93 8.03
CA LYS A 2 -6.41 -26.78 6.67
C LYS A 2 -5.98 -25.35 6.27
N LYS A 3 -6.59 -24.29 6.82
CA LYS A 3 -6.24 -22.88 6.54
C LYS A 3 -4.97 -22.38 7.28
N LEU A 4 -4.65 -22.96 8.43
CA LEU A 4 -3.45 -22.60 9.20
C LEU A 4 -2.18 -23.22 8.57
N VAL A 5 -2.30 -24.41 8.00
CA VAL A 5 -1.20 -25.09 7.30
C VAL A 5 -0.78 -24.31 6.03
N LEU A 6 -1.75 -23.73 5.29
CA LEU A 6 -1.44 -22.93 4.10
C LEU A 6 -0.65 -21.65 4.43
N ILE A 7 -0.97 -20.99 5.55
CA ILE A 7 -0.25 -19.79 6.01
C ILE A 7 1.18 -20.15 6.46
N ALA A 8 1.36 -21.30 7.12
CA ALA A 8 2.69 -21.78 7.52
C ALA A 8 3.57 -22.15 6.33
N VAL A 9 3.01 -22.71 5.26
CA VAL A 9 3.74 -23.04 4.02
C VAL A 9 4.19 -21.77 3.29
N ILE A 10 3.35 -20.73 3.23
CA ILE A 10 3.72 -19.44 2.63
C ILE A 10 4.88 -18.77 3.41
N PHE A 11 4.89 -18.88 4.74
CA PHE A 11 5.99 -18.38 5.58
C PHE A 11 7.28 -19.18 5.46
N MET A 12 7.23 -20.49 5.19
CA MET A 12 8.43 -21.32 4.98
C MET A 12 9.09 -21.07 3.62
N ILE A 13 8.31 -20.84 2.56
CA ILE A 13 8.85 -20.56 1.21
C ILE A 13 9.58 -19.19 1.19
N ALA A 14 9.16 -18.23 2.02
CA ALA A 14 9.83 -16.93 2.13
C ALA A 14 11.25 -16.99 2.77
N LYS A 15 11.61 -18.08 3.47
CA LYS A 15 12.94 -18.24 4.07
C LYS A 15 13.97 -18.94 3.18
N ALA A 16 13.54 -19.63 2.11
CA ALA A 16 14.45 -20.37 1.23
C ALA A 16 15.20 -19.49 0.20
N GLY A 17 14.87 -18.19 0.09
CA GLY A 17 15.39 -17.29 -0.95
C GLY A 17 16.69 -16.53 -0.64
N ASN A 18 17.39 -16.80 0.46
CA ASN A 18 18.62 -16.06 0.82
C ASN A 18 19.80 -16.99 1.09
N ALA A 19 20.34 -17.60 0.03
CA ALA A 19 21.64 -18.27 0.09
C ALA A 19 22.39 -18.07 -1.24
N GLN A 20 22.80 -16.83 -1.52
CA GLN A 20 23.80 -16.56 -2.54
C GLN A 20 25.11 -16.16 -1.84
N LYS A 21 26.06 -17.09 -1.78
CA LYS A 21 27.45 -16.81 -1.41
C LYS A 21 28.20 -16.55 -2.72
N ASP A 22 28.47 -15.29 -3.02
CA ASP A 22 29.37 -14.92 -4.11
C ASP A 22 30.81 -15.09 -3.60
N THR A 23 31.47 -16.16 -4.06
CA THR A 23 32.91 -16.35 -3.91
C THR A 23 33.59 -15.64 -5.08
N SER A 24 34.26 -14.51 -4.82
CA SER A 24 35.26 -13.95 -5.73
C SER A 24 36.63 -14.13 -5.11
N ILE A 25 37.37 -15.13 -5.59
CA ILE A 25 38.80 -15.29 -5.31
C ILE A 25 39.52 -14.23 -6.14
N ILE A 26 40.11 -13.24 -5.47
CA ILE A 26 41.17 -12.40 -6.04
C ILE A 26 42.38 -12.62 -5.13
N ALA A 27 43.40 -13.30 -5.65
CA ALA A 27 44.67 -13.46 -4.98
C ALA A 27 45.43 -12.12 -4.96
N SER A 28 45.64 -11.51 -3.79
CA SER A 28 46.81 -10.65 -3.52
C SER A 28 46.91 -10.21 -2.07
N ALA A 29 48.11 -10.41 -1.49
CA ALA A 29 48.64 -9.95 -0.21
C ALA A 29 47.96 -10.45 1.08
N ASN A 30 48.76 -11.05 1.98
CA ASN A 30 48.39 -11.40 3.36
C ASN A 30 48.06 -10.14 4.18
N THR A 31 46.85 -9.61 4.00
CA THR A 31 46.29 -8.54 4.85
C THR A 31 45.04 -9.06 5.54
N ASP A 32 45.11 -9.24 6.85
CA ASP A 32 43.94 -9.62 7.64
C ASP A 32 42.93 -8.48 7.58
N THR A 33 41.79 -8.74 6.96
CA THR A 33 40.73 -7.75 6.78
C THR A 33 39.51 -8.15 7.60
N VAL A 34 39.13 -7.32 8.57
CA VAL A 34 37.94 -7.55 9.40
C VAL A 34 36.90 -6.49 9.08
N ARG A 35 35.69 -6.93 8.72
CA ARG A 35 34.57 -6.04 8.42
C ARG A 35 33.64 -5.93 9.62
N VAL A 36 33.48 -4.72 10.15
CA VAL A 36 32.53 -4.41 11.24
C VAL A 36 31.53 -3.38 10.71
N GLY A 37 30.36 -3.87 10.28
CA GLY A 37 29.30 -3.03 9.71
C GLY A 37 29.72 -2.29 8.44
N ASN A 38 29.82 -0.96 8.54
CA ASN A 38 30.23 -0.06 7.46
C ASN A 38 31.75 0.22 7.42
N PHE A 39 32.51 -0.31 8.37
CA PHE A 39 33.96 -0.11 8.44
C PHE A 39 34.70 -1.37 8.04
N VAL A 40 35.81 -1.19 7.34
CA VAL A 40 36.76 -2.25 7.04
C VAL A 40 38.06 -1.91 7.76
N ILE A 41 38.49 -2.81 8.63
CA ILE A 41 39.76 -2.74 9.34
C ILE A 41 40.75 -3.56 8.52
N ILE A 42 41.73 -2.89 7.94
CA ILE A 42 42.79 -3.54 7.18
C ILE A 42 44.03 -3.55 8.06
N LYS A 43 44.48 -4.75 8.44
CA LYS A 43 45.76 -4.96 9.12
C LYS A 43 46.82 -5.18 8.05
N LYS A 44 47.79 -4.27 7.94
CA LYS A 44 48.95 -4.43 7.07
C LYS A 44 50.18 -4.80 7.90
N ASN A 45 50.83 -5.90 7.55
CA ASN A 45 52.19 -6.17 8.00
C ASN A 45 53.14 -5.35 7.11
N LYS A 46 54.03 -4.59 7.74
CA LYS A 46 54.98 -3.69 7.05
C LYS A 46 56.08 -4.48 6.33
N PRO A 47 56.28 -4.35 5.01
CA PRO A 47 57.62 -4.38 4.44
C PRO A 47 58.20 -2.96 4.57
N GLY A 48 59.44 -2.84 5.03
CA GLY A 48 60.05 -1.55 5.31
C GLY A 48 60.14 -0.67 4.07
N GLU A 49 59.35 0.40 4.00
CA GLU A 49 59.73 1.71 3.49
C GLU A 49 58.62 2.74 3.80
N ILE A 50 59.06 3.91 4.27
CA ILE A 50 58.21 4.97 4.80
C ILE A 50 57.90 5.95 3.67
N SER A 51 56.66 6.00 3.19
CA SER A 51 56.16 7.17 2.45
C SER A 51 54.99 7.81 3.20
N SER A 52 55.25 9.05 3.62
CA SER A 52 54.39 9.90 4.40
C SER A 52 53.37 10.59 3.50
N ASN A 53 52.12 10.14 3.53
CA ASN A 53 50.94 11.00 3.40
C ASN A 53 49.65 10.18 3.53
N SER A 54 49.11 10.07 4.74
CA SER A 54 47.65 10.02 4.93
C SER A 54 47.28 10.28 6.38
N SER A 55 46.36 11.22 6.55
CA SER A 55 45.73 11.60 7.80
C SER A 55 44.96 10.42 8.42
N ASN A 56 45.12 10.26 9.73
CA ASN A 56 44.41 9.32 10.64
C ASN A 56 45.05 7.94 10.83
N VAL A 57 46.37 7.88 11.02
CA VAL A 57 47.07 6.70 11.54
C VAL A 57 47.33 6.93 13.04
N TRP A 58 46.73 6.12 13.91
CA TRP A 58 47.13 6.06 15.31
C TRP A 58 48.44 5.28 15.36
N LYS A 59 49.57 5.99 15.45
CA LYS A 59 50.89 5.39 15.64
C LYS A 59 51.10 5.17 17.13
N ASP A 60 51.01 3.93 17.57
CA ASP A 60 51.51 3.52 18.88
C ASP A 60 52.96 3.05 18.70
N TRP A 61 53.89 3.60 19.47
CA TRP A 61 55.35 3.57 19.22
C TRP A 61 55.99 2.18 19.42
N ASP A 62 55.25 1.19 19.93
CA ASP A 62 55.83 -0.11 20.32
C ASP A 62 55.10 -1.36 19.75
N LYS A 63 54.27 -1.20 18.70
CA LYS A 63 53.69 -2.36 17.99
C LYS A 63 53.71 -2.19 16.47
N THR A 64 54.25 -3.21 15.79
CA THR A 64 54.43 -3.41 14.34
C THR A 64 53.13 -3.57 13.54
N VAL A 65 52.09 -2.79 13.82
CA VAL A 65 50.78 -2.93 13.16
C VAL A 65 50.19 -1.58 12.76
N ASP A 66 50.11 -1.32 11.45
CA ASP A 66 49.39 -0.18 10.89
C ASP A 66 47.89 -0.55 10.73
N VAL A 67 47.01 0.17 11.42
CA VAL A 67 45.55 -0.01 11.35
C VAL A 67 44.93 1.13 10.53
N LYS A 68 44.34 0.81 9.37
CA LYS A 68 43.59 1.77 8.54
C LYS A 68 42.09 1.54 8.68
N ILE A 69 41.34 2.59 9.02
CA ILE A 69 39.88 2.58 9.09
C ILE A 69 39.33 3.36 7.90
N GLU A 70 38.83 2.64 6.90
CA GLU A 70 38.17 3.25 5.74
C GLU A 70 36.64 3.13 5.85
N ARG A 71 35.94 4.23 5.58
CA ARG A 71 34.48 4.23 5.38
C ARG A 71 34.20 3.83 3.94
N VAL A 72 33.78 2.59 3.74
CA VAL A 72 33.35 2.14 2.41
C VAL A 72 31.95 2.71 2.13
N PRO A 73 31.73 3.41 0.99
CA PRO A 73 30.39 3.86 0.62
C PRO A 73 29.47 2.64 0.53
N ARG A 74 28.26 2.74 1.11
CA ARG A 74 27.29 1.64 1.04
C ARG A 74 26.94 1.40 -0.43
N ARG A 75 27.22 0.19 -0.93
CA ARG A 75 26.76 -0.24 -2.26
C ARG A 75 25.25 -0.07 -2.34
N GLN A 76 24.78 0.62 -3.38
CA GLN A 76 23.35 0.79 -3.60
C GLN A 76 22.73 -0.59 -3.82
N ARG A 77 21.69 -0.92 -3.04
CA ARG A 77 21.03 -2.22 -3.14
C ARG A 77 20.10 -2.20 -4.34
N ASN A 78 20.14 -3.27 -5.14
CA ASN A 78 19.22 -3.42 -6.27
C ASN A 78 17.79 -3.70 -5.82
N ILE A 79 17.62 -4.26 -4.62
CA ILE A 79 16.32 -4.54 -4.03
C ILE A 79 16.26 -3.90 -2.65
N THR A 80 15.21 -3.14 -2.42
CA THR A 80 14.84 -2.63 -1.09
C THR A 80 13.43 -3.08 -0.76
N THR A 81 13.18 -3.37 0.50
CA THR A 81 11.87 -3.81 1.00
C THR A 81 11.47 -2.91 2.15
N ASN A 82 10.24 -2.43 2.12
CA ASN A 82 9.63 -1.64 3.17
C ASN A 82 8.39 -2.36 3.69
N TRP A 83 8.25 -2.45 5.00
CA TRP A 83 7.21 -3.20 5.70
C TRP A 83 6.30 -2.25 6.46
N TRP A 84 5.03 -2.64 6.62
CA TRP A 84 4.05 -1.91 7.44
C TRP A 84 3.88 -0.44 7.04
N ILE A 85 3.73 -0.20 5.74
CA ILE A 85 3.43 1.14 5.22
C ILE A 85 1.96 1.43 5.51
N MET A 86 1.69 2.64 5.98
CA MET A 86 0.33 3.08 6.28
C MET A 86 -0.07 4.25 5.40
N ASP A 87 -1.30 4.20 4.91
CA ASP A 87 -1.92 5.26 4.14
C ASP A 87 -3.16 5.78 4.89
N LEU A 88 -3.30 7.09 4.98
CA LEU A 88 -4.48 7.78 5.49
C LEU A 88 -4.96 8.76 4.45
N GLY A 89 -6.22 8.65 4.06
CA GLY A 89 -6.77 9.51 3.02
C GLY A 89 -8.28 9.65 3.09
N PHE A 90 -8.79 10.37 2.09
CA PHE A 90 -10.21 10.48 1.81
C PHE A 90 -10.60 9.47 0.74
N ALA A 91 -11.80 8.91 0.88
CA ALA A 91 -12.40 8.03 -0.10
C ALA A 91 -13.66 8.67 -0.65
N ASN A 92 -13.83 8.62 -1.97
CA ASN A 92 -15.05 9.05 -2.63
C ASN A 92 -15.24 8.22 -3.91
N TYR A 93 -16.30 8.47 -4.68
CA TYR A 93 -16.49 7.86 -5.99
C TYR A 93 -17.04 8.88 -6.97
N ARG A 94 -16.75 8.66 -8.25
CA ARG A 94 -17.44 9.33 -9.36
C ARG A 94 -18.66 8.49 -9.71
N ASP A 95 -19.85 9.05 -9.52
CA ASP A 95 -21.11 8.42 -9.89
C ASP A 95 -21.48 8.80 -11.33
N GLN A 96 -21.69 7.79 -12.18
CA GLN A 96 -22.17 7.95 -13.56
C GLN A 96 -23.40 7.08 -13.81
N THR A 97 -24.10 6.70 -12.74
CA THR A 97 -25.28 5.85 -12.81
C THR A 97 -26.44 6.55 -13.51
N ASP A 98 -26.99 5.95 -14.56
CA ASP A 98 -28.32 6.30 -15.04
C ASP A 98 -29.36 5.72 -14.07
N TYR A 99 -29.84 6.57 -13.16
CA TYR A 99 -30.82 6.17 -12.17
C TYR A 99 -32.17 5.79 -12.77
N ALA A 100 -32.57 6.31 -13.94
CA ALA A 100 -33.81 5.90 -14.59
C ALA A 100 -33.70 4.44 -15.07
N TYR A 101 -32.57 4.08 -15.68
CA TYR A 101 -32.29 2.72 -16.12
C TYR A 101 -32.05 1.74 -14.95
N ALA A 102 -31.35 2.19 -13.91
CA ALA A 102 -31.04 1.37 -12.74
C ALA A 102 -32.30 1.02 -11.92
N GLN A 103 -33.29 1.91 -11.89
CA GLN A 103 -34.60 1.65 -11.24
C GLN A 103 -35.41 0.54 -11.91
N ALA A 104 -35.16 0.23 -13.18
CA ALA A 104 -35.78 -0.92 -13.84
C ALA A 104 -35.15 -2.27 -13.46
N GLY A 105 -34.02 -2.27 -12.73
CA GLY A 105 -33.40 -3.46 -12.18
C GLY A 105 -33.99 -3.88 -10.83
N SER A 106 -33.64 -5.07 -10.36
CA SER A 106 -34.09 -5.61 -9.06
C SER A 106 -33.27 -5.15 -7.86
N TYR A 107 -32.17 -4.42 -8.09
CA TYR A 107 -31.25 -3.98 -7.04
C TYR A 107 -31.82 -2.83 -6.22
N PHE A 108 -32.55 -1.89 -6.83
CA PHE A 108 -33.25 -0.84 -6.12
C PHE A 108 -34.63 -1.31 -5.73
N LYS A 109 -34.94 -1.24 -4.43
CA LYS A 109 -36.28 -1.54 -3.91
C LYS A 109 -36.85 -0.31 -3.22
N THR A 110 -38.16 -0.13 -3.37
CA THR A 110 -38.92 0.85 -2.60
C THR A 110 -39.84 0.09 -1.68
N LEU A 111 -39.54 0.05 -0.39
CA LEU A 111 -40.34 -0.72 0.58
C LEU A 111 -41.62 0.02 0.99
N ARG A 112 -41.56 1.35 1.09
CA ARG A 112 -42.71 2.21 1.35
C ARG A 112 -42.73 3.33 0.31
N PRO A 113 -43.88 3.65 -0.30
CA PRO A 113 -43.95 4.70 -1.32
C PRO A 113 -43.46 6.07 -0.82
N GLN A 114 -43.70 6.39 0.46
CA GLN A 114 -43.28 7.64 1.10
C GLN A 114 -41.75 7.79 1.21
N ASP A 115 -41.02 6.67 1.19
CA ASP A 115 -39.57 6.68 1.31
C ASP A 115 -38.88 7.08 0.00
N GLY A 116 -39.62 7.14 -1.10
CA GLY A 116 -39.09 7.49 -2.41
C GLY A 116 -38.12 6.45 -2.97
N LYS A 117 -37.86 6.58 -4.27
CA LYS A 117 -36.91 5.70 -4.98
C LYS A 117 -35.47 6.08 -4.64
N VAL A 118 -34.56 5.12 -4.75
CA VAL A 118 -33.11 5.37 -4.61
C VAL A 118 -32.61 6.23 -5.78
N SER A 119 -32.10 7.41 -5.51
CA SER A 119 -31.60 8.33 -6.53
C SER A 119 -30.14 8.71 -6.26
N GLU A 120 -29.58 9.58 -7.10
CA GLU A 120 -28.26 10.17 -6.89
C GLU A 120 -28.11 10.79 -5.50
N SER A 121 -29.15 11.49 -5.01
CA SER A 121 -29.15 12.06 -3.65
C SER A 121 -29.08 10.99 -2.56
N SER A 122 -29.60 9.78 -2.82
CA SER A 122 -29.46 8.66 -1.89
C SER A 122 -28.02 8.16 -1.82
N TYR A 123 -27.21 8.34 -2.86
CA TYR A 123 -25.79 8.02 -2.85
C TYR A 123 -24.90 9.22 -2.51
N ALA A 124 -25.46 10.34 -2.07
CA ALA A 124 -24.65 11.47 -1.63
C ALA A 124 -23.74 11.08 -0.44
N LEU A 125 -22.44 11.31 -0.61
CA LEU A 125 -21.44 11.08 0.41
C LEU A 125 -21.13 12.36 1.18
N ASN A 126 -20.93 12.20 2.49
CA ASN A 126 -20.23 13.18 3.29
C ASN A 126 -18.72 13.01 3.05
N THR A 127 -18.19 13.74 2.08
CA THR A 127 -16.78 13.64 1.63
C THR A 127 -15.80 13.82 2.79
N GLY A 128 -16.03 14.79 3.69
CA GLY A 128 -15.14 15.04 4.82
C GLY A 128 -15.10 13.93 5.87
N LYS A 129 -16.11 13.05 5.89
CA LYS A 129 -16.19 11.90 6.80
C LYS A 129 -15.93 10.56 6.12
N SER A 130 -15.74 10.56 4.79
CA SER A 130 -15.44 9.36 4.01
C SER A 130 -13.93 9.17 3.93
N SER A 131 -13.45 8.05 4.46
CA SER A 131 -12.01 7.85 4.71
C SER A 131 -11.46 6.60 4.03
N ASN A 132 -10.20 6.67 3.65
CA ASN A 132 -9.42 5.53 3.18
C ASN A 132 -8.29 5.26 4.19
N PHE A 133 -8.12 4.00 4.56
CA PHE A 133 -7.00 3.56 5.37
C PHE A 133 -6.41 2.31 4.71
N ASN A 134 -5.13 2.34 4.38
CA ASN A 134 -4.47 1.17 3.79
C ASN A 134 -3.28 0.76 4.65
N ILE A 135 -3.07 -0.54 4.75
CA ILE A 135 -1.88 -1.14 5.36
C ILE A 135 -1.20 -1.98 4.30
N TRP A 136 0.00 -1.61 3.88
CA TRP A 136 0.83 -2.47 3.04
C TRP A 136 1.71 -3.34 3.92
N LEU A 137 1.52 -4.65 3.79
CA LEU A 137 2.34 -5.65 4.49
C LEU A 137 3.79 -5.47 4.07
N PHE A 138 4.02 -5.41 2.77
CA PHE A 138 5.32 -5.06 2.21
C PHE A 138 5.16 -4.35 0.87
N MET A 139 6.16 -3.55 0.54
CA MET A 139 6.45 -3.09 -0.80
C MET A 139 7.93 -3.33 -1.09
N GLN A 140 8.25 -3.78 -2.28
CA GLN A 140 9.60 -3.95 -2.79
C GLN A 140 9.87 -2.97 -3.92
N LYS A 141 11.07 -2.38 -3.94
CA LYS A 141 11.59 -1.60 -5.06
C LYS A 141 12.77 -2.35 -5.65
N LEU A 142 12.63 -2.75 -6.90
CA LEU A 142 13.65 -3.34 -7.74
C LEU A 142 14.23 -2.24 -8.63
N ASN A 143 15.52 -1.98 -8.54
CA ASN A 143 16.20 -1.09 -9.47
C ASN A 143 16.27 -1.73 -10.86
N VAL A 144 15.81 -0.99 -11.87
CA VAL A 144 15.85 -1.42 -13.28
C VAL A 144 16.92 -0.65 -14.04
N VAL A 145 17.01 0.68 -13.85
CA VAL A 145 17.96 1.53 -14.59
C VAL A 145 18.67 2.50 -13.65
N LYS A 146 19.98 2.26 -13.45
CA LYS A 146 20.94 3.16 -12.78
C LYS A 146 20.44 3.76 -11.45
N HIS A 147 19.56 3.07 -10.73
CA HIS A 147 18.91 3.52 -9.48
C HIS A 147 18.02 4.77 -9.60
N VAL A 148 17.77 5.24 -10.83
CA VAL A 148 16.83 6.33 -11.14
C VAL A 148 15.42 5.75 -11.33
N VAL A 149 15.32 4.67 -12.11
CA VAL A 149 14.04 4.01 -12.40
C VAL A 149 14.00 2.68 -11.66
N ASN A 150 12.97 2.52 -10.85
CA ASN A 150 12.75 1.34 -10.04
C ASN A 150 11.34 0.79 -10.30
N LEU A 151 11.21 -0.52 -10.39
CA LEU A 151 9.92 -1.19 -10.36
C LEU A 151 9.50 -1.39 -8.91
N LYS A 152 8.32 -0.90 -8.55
CA LYS A 152 7.77 -0.96 -7.20
C LYS A 152 6.52 -1.84 -7.19
N TYR A 153 6.55 -2.92 -6.41
CA TYR A 153 5.41 -3.83 -6.25
C TYR A 153 5.23 -4.23 -4.79
N GLY A 154 4.10 -4.83 -4.42
CA GLY A 154 3.85 -5.16 -3.03
C GLY A 154 2.55 -5.90 -2.77
N LEU A 155 2.17 -5.97 -1.50
CA LEU A 155 0.90 -6.52 -1.06
C LEU A 155 0.36 -5.68 0.09
N GLY A 156 -0.90 -5.29 0.00
CA GLY A 156 -1.55 -4.51 1.04
C GLY A 156 -3.02 -4.84 1.20
N TYR A 157 -3.57 -4.27 2.25
CA TYR A 157 -4.97 -4.32 2.61
C TYR A 157 -5.52 -2.90 2.57
N GLU A 158 -6.44 -2.64 1.66
CA GLU A 158 -7.07 -1.34 1.45
C GLU A 158 -8.45 -1.32 2.08
N MET A 159 -8.75 -0.30 2.87
CA MET A 159 -10.00 -0.16 3.60
C MET A 159 -10.70 1.14 3.18
N TYR A 160 -11.85 1.00 2.56
CA TYR A 160 -12.70 2.09 2.08
C TYR A 160 -13.86 2.28 3.04
N ASN A 161 -14.09 3.53 3.43
CA ASN A 161 -15.13 3.91 4.37
C ASN A 161 -15.94 5.03 3.75
N TYR A 162 -17.05 4.69 3.09
CA TYR A 162 -17.96 5.66 2.50
C TYR A 162 -19.01 6.06 3.53
N ARG A 163 -19.15 7.36 3.77
CA ARG A 163 -20.09 7.91 4.73
C ARG A 163 -21.26 8.53 3.97
N TYR A 164 -22.44 7.91 4.03
CA TYR A 164 -23.64 8.47 3.41
C TYR A 164 -24.27 9.56 4.28
N ASP A 165 -24.80 10.59 3.63
CA ASP A 165 -25.65 11.60 4.26
C ASP A 165 -27.14 11.25 4.19
N SER A 166 -27.47 10.19 3.46
CA SER A 166 -28.82 9.70 3.25
C SER A 166 -29.17 8.51 4.16
N ARG A 167 -30.44 8.12 4.09
CA ARG A 167 -31.00 6.90 4.70
C ARG A 167 -30.83 5.63 3.86
N LEU A 168 -29.82 5.59 2.98
CA LEU A 168 -29.54 4.45 2.10
C LEU A 168 -29.17 3.18 2.90
N SER A 169 -29.95 2.11 2.73
CA SER A 169 -29.75 0.83 3.42
C SER A 169 -29.39 -0.27 2.44
N TYR A 170 -28.28 -0.95 2.70
CA TYR A 170 -27.88 -2.15 1.97
C TYR A 170 -28.35 -3.38 2.74
N ARG A 171 -29.03 -4.31 2.07
CA ARG A 171 -29.49 -5.57 2.67
C ARG A 171 -29.08 -6.76 1.83
N LYS A 172 -28.79 -7.84 2.57
CA LYS A 172 -28.57 -9.17 2.04
C LYS A 172 -29.82 -9.98 2.32
N ASP A 173 -30.44 -10.47 1.26
CA ASP A 173 -31.61 -11.34 1.26
C ASP A 173 -31.44 -12.37 0.14
N ALA A 174 -32.50 -13.03 -0.34
CA ALA A 174 -32.47 -13.91 -1.51
C ALA A 174 -31.80 -13.24 -2.73
N SER A 175 -32.06 -11.94 -2.90
CA SER A 175 -31.30 -11.05 -3.77
C SER A 175 -30.79 -9.87 -2.95
N ASN A 176 -29.54 -9.46 -3.13
CA ASN A 176 -29.02 -8.24 -2.52
C ASN A 176 -29.76 -7.03 -3.10
N TYR A 177 -30.16 -6.09 -2.25
CA TYR A 177 -30.85 -4.88 -2.67
C TYR A 177 -30.50 -3.68 -1.80
N VAL A 178 -30.86 -2.51 -2.31
CA VAL A 178 -30.68 -1.22 -1.67
C VAL A 178 -32.01 -0.44 -1.70
N TYR A 179 -32.31 0.27 -0.62
CA TYR A 179 -33.51 1.09 -0.49
C TYR A 179 -33.26 2.30 0.42
N ASN A 180 -34.12 3.30 0.34
CA ASN A 180 -34.17 4.38 1.33
C ASN A 180 -34.96 3.89 2.56
N ASP A 181 -34.31 3.81 3.72
CA ASP A 181 -34.94 3.36 4.96
C ASP A 181 -35.90 4.43 5.51
N SER A 182 -36.96 4.02 6.19
CA SER A 182 -37.90 4.96 6.80
C SER A 182 -37.36 5.68 8.03
N ILE A 183 -36.19 5.26 8.50
CA ILE A 183 -35.54 5.76 9.70
C ILE A 183 -34.35 6.65 9.33
N SER A 184 -34.21 7.77 10.03
CA SER A 184 -33.05 8.65 9.87
C SER A 184 -31.83 8.09 10.61
N PHE A 185 -30.67 8.14 9.97
CA PHE A 185 -29.42 7.63 10.54
C PHE A 185 -28.50 8.76 10.98
N SER A 186 -28.16 8.79 12.28
CA SER A 186 -27.02 9.58 12.77
C SER A 186 -25.71 9.14 12.13
N LYS A 187 -25.60 7.83 11.79
CA LYS A 187 -24.45 7.26 11.09
C LYS A 187 -24.87 6.18 10.11
N ASN A 188 -24.57 6.40 8.84
CA ASN A 188 -24.67 5.45 7.75
C ASN A 188 -23.31 5.35 7.03
N LYS A 189 -22.69 4.17 7.09
CA LYS A 189 -21.32 3.95 6.61
C LYS A 189 -21.22 2.62 5.88
N LEU A 190 -20.79 2.65 4.63
CA LEU A 190 -20.37 1.47 3.90
C LEU A 190 -18.86 1.27 4.04
N TYR A 191 -18.49 0.09 4.52
CA TYR A 191 -17.13 -0.40 4.60
C TYR A 191 -16.91 -1.41 3.48
N VAL A 192 -15.83 -1.25 2.72
CA VAL A 192 -15.40 -2.19 1.68
C VAL A 192 -13.90 -2.36 1.81
N SER A 193 -13.40 -3.58 1.70
CA SER A 193 -11.97 -3.85 1.84
C SER A 193 -11.43 -4.82 0.81
N TYR A 194 -10.23 -4.55 0.35
CA TYR A 194 -9.55 -5.31 -0.71
C TYR A 194 -8.17 -5.72 -0.24
N ILE A 195 -7.73 -6.93 -0.60
CA ILE A 195 -6.30 -7.26 -0.64
C ILE A 195 -5.80 -6.85 -2.02
N THR A 196 -4.77 -6.01 -2.06
CA THR A 196 -4.34 -5.32 -3.28
C THR A 196 -2.85 -5.51 -3.54
N VAL A 197 -2.53 -5.78 -4.79
CA VAL A 197 -1.16 -5.84 -5.33
C VAL A 197 -0.97 -4.62 -6.24
N PRO A 198 -0.09 -3.67 -5.88
CA PRO A 198 0.27 -2.56 -6.74
C PRO A 198 1.47 -2.92 -7.62
N LEU A 199 1.54 -2.33 -8.80
CA LEU A 199 2.67 -2.35 -9.70
C LEU A 199 2.90 -0.92 -10.21
N MET A 200 4.01 -0.30 -9.81
CA MET A 200 4.33 1.09 -10.10
C MET A 200 5.74 1.22 -10.66
N LEU A 201 5.91 2.15 -11.59
CA LEU A 201 7.21 2.71 -11.93
C LEU A 201 7.54 3.80 -10.92
N HIS A 202 8.71 3.72 -10.31
CA HIS A 202 9.20 4.65 -9.31
C HIS A 202 10.43 5.39 -9.85
N ILE A 203 10.33 6.70 -9.94
CA ILE A 203 11.38 7.59 -10.41
C ILE A 203 11.95 8.35 -9.21
N ASN A 204 13.25 8.18 -8.98
CA ASN A 204 14.00 8.96 -8.01
C ASN A 204 14.75 10.08 -8.72
N THR A 205 14.26 11.32 -8.59
CA THR A 205 14.85 12.49 -9.24
C THR A 205 16.16 12.95 -8.58
N THR A 206 16.46 12.46 -7.36
CA THR A 206 17.72 12.79 -6.68
C THR A 206 18.27 11.58 -5.94
N PRO A 207 18.95 10.65 -6.64
CA PRO A 207 19.49 9.42 -6.06
C PRO A 207 20.46 9.64 -4.88
N ASP A 208 21.24 10.72 -4.93
CA ASP A 208 22.32 10.98 -3.96
C ASP A 208 21.92 11.82 -2.74
N ARG A 209 20.66 12.30 -2.67
CA ARG A 209 20.16 13.04 -1.48
C ARG A 209 19.26 12.16 -0.63
N ARG A 210 19.53 12.11 0.68
CA ARG A 210 18.73 11.39 1.70
C ARG A 210 17.25 11.82 1.77
N ARG A 211 16.88 12.97 1.20
CA ARG A 211 15.51 13.51 1.15
C ARG A 211 15.12 13.90 -0.28
N GLY A 212 15.45 13.05 -1.26
CA GLY A 212 15.13 13.28 -2.66
C GLY A 212 13.63 13.29 -2.95
N PHE A 213 13.23 14.13 -3.91
CA PHE A 213 11.88 14.11 -4.47
C PHE A 213 11.69 12.83 -5.27
N ASN A 214 10.60 12.13 -5.01
CA ASN A 214 10.27 10.89 -5.67
C ASN A 214 8.85 10.91 -6.20
N PHE A 215 8.67 10.26 -7.34
CA PHE A 215 7.38 10.07 -7.98
C PHE A 215 7.20 8.60 -8.33
N SER A 216 6.00 8.06 -8.12
CA SER A 216 5.64 6.75 -8.65
C SER A 216 4.28 6.80 -9.32
N VAL A 217 4.13 6.05 -10.41
CA VAL A 217 2.85 5.89 -11.12
C VAL A 217 2.70 4.45 -11.59
N GLY A 218 1.48 3.94 -11.57
CA GLY A 218 1.18 2.62 -12.11
C GLY A 218 -0.24 2.17 -11.87
N MET A 219 -0.42 0.87 -11.70
CA MET A 219 -1.72 0.23 -11.57
C MET A 219 -1.75 -0.68 -10.34
N SER A 220 -2.95 -1.04 -9.90
CA SER A 220 -3.16 -2.00 -8.84
C SER A 220 -4.33 -2.91 -9.15
N ALA A 221 -4.20 -4.18 -8.77
CA ALA A 221 -5.26 -5.16 -8.80
C ALA A 221 -5.57 -5.61 -7.38
N GLY A 222 -6.84 -5.57 -6.98
CA GLY A 222 -7.30 -5.97 -5.66
C GLY A 222 -8.46 -6.95 -5.70
N TYR A 223 -8.59 -7.75 -4.64
CA TYR A 223 -9.67 -8.71 -4.46
C TYR A 223 -10.46 -8.41 -3.18
N LEU A 224 -11.79 -8.36 -3.29
CA LEU A 224 -12.71 -8.03 -2.21
C LEU A 224 -12.64 -9.08 -1.09
N VAL A 225 -12.39 -8.62 0.14
CA VAL A 225 -12.27 -9.49 1.31
C VAL A 225 -13.46 -9.37 2.26
N ASP A 226 -13.84 -8.14 2.58
CA ASP A 226 -14.92 -7.87 3.52
C ASP A 226 -15.68 -6.61 3.10
N SER A 227 -16.99 -6.64 3.31
CA SER A 227 -17.87 -5.51 3.09
C SER A 227 -19.03 -5.52 4.07
N ARG A 228 -19.34 -4.33 4.58
CA ARG A 228 -20.28 -4.15 5.69
C ARG A 228 -20.95 -2.79 5.62
N ASN A 229 -22.27 -2.77 5.73
CA ASN A 229 -23.01 -1.55 6.00
C ASN A 229 -23.22 -1.40 7.52
N LYS A 230 -22.77 -0.29 8.09
CA LYS A 230 -22.94 0.05 9.51
C LYS A 230 -23.86 1.26 9.62
N GLN A 231 -24.97 1.06 10.33
CA GLN A 231 -26.00 2.06 10.54
C GLN A 231 -26.21 2.31 12.04
N ILE A 232 -26.49 3.56 12.43
CA ILE A 232 -26.82 3.97 13.80
C ILE A 232 -28.00 4.92 13.75
N SER A 233 -29.11 4.55 14.38
CA SER A 233 -30.27 5.41 14.62
C SER A 233 -30.67 5.40 16.09
N ALA A 234 -31.57 6.30 16.48
CA ALA A 234 -32.12 6.34 17.83
C ALA A 234 -33.03 5.12 18.11
N GLU A 235 -33.76 4.68 17.09
CA GLU A 235 -34.82 3.68 17.16
C GLU A 235 -34.28 2.24 17.11
N ARG A 236 -33.28 1.96 16.26
CA ARG A 236 -32.73 0.60 16.05
C ARG A 236 -31.32 0.42 16.65
N GLY A 237 -30.77 1.48 17.25
CA GLY A 237 -29.41 1.50 17.74
C GLY A 237 -28.38 1.23 16.64
N LYS A 238 -27.29 0.52 17.00
CA LYS A 238 -26.18 0.22 16.09
C LYS A 238 -26.41 -1.12 15.38
N GLN A 239 -26.63 -1.07 14.08
CA GLN A 239 -26.79 -2.24 13.21
C GLN A 239 -25.58 -2.39 12.28
N LYS A 240 -25.16 -3.64 12.04
CA LYS A 240 -24.07 -3.99 11.13
C LYS A 240 -24.53 -5.14 10.23
N THR A 241 -24.77 -4.85 8.96
CA THR A 241 -25.08 -5.87 7.96
C THR A 241 -23.80 -6.21 7.22
N ASN A 242 -23.34 -7.45 7.32
CA ASN A 242 -22.21 -7.96 6.54
C ASN A 242 -22.74 -8.63 5.27
N GLY A 243 -22.07 -8.43 4.14
CA GLY A 243 -22.48 -9.04 2.88
C GLY A 243 -21.71 -8.44 1.73
N ASN A 244 -21.65 -9.19 0.62
CA ASN A 244 -20.97 -8.72 -0.59
C ASN A 244 -21.75 -7.61 -1.32
N PHE A 245 -23.05 -7.46 -1.05
CA PHE A 245 -23.92 -6.40 -1.61
C PHE A 245 -23.88 -6.22 -3.13
N ASN A 246 -23.52 -7.28 -3.86
CA ASN A 246 -23.20 -7.24 -5.29
C ASN A 246 -22.05 -6.29 -5.66
N PHE A 247 -21.06 -6.13 -4.79
CA PHE A 247 -19.79 -5.49 -5.15
C PHE A 247 -18.98 -6.34 -6.11
N GLU A 248 -18.21 -5.65 -6.95
CA GLU A 248 -17.28 -6.27 -7.87
C GLU A 248 -16.11 -6.87 -7.05
N PRO A 249 -15.87 -8.19 -7.14
CA PRO A 249 -14.78 -8.83 -6.42
C PRO A 249 -13.41 -8.29 -6.83
N TRP A 250 -13.21 -7.95 -8.10
CA TRP A 250 -11.94 -7.44 -8.58
C TRP A 250 -11.94 -5.92 -8.63
N ARG A 251 -10.86 -5.28 -8.21
CA ARG A 251 -10.67 -3.83 -8.36
C ARG A 251 -9.40 -3.57 -9.14
N PHE A 252 -9.53 -2.92 -10.29
CA PHE A 252 -8.41 -2.43 -11.08
C PHE A 252 -8.37 -0.91 -10.96
N ALA A 253 -7.25 -0.37 -10.49
CA ALA A 253 -7.11 1.06 -10.30
C ALA A 253 -5.78 1.56 -10.81
N THR A 254 -5.74 2.80 -11.28
CA THR A 254 -4.51 3.55 -11.44
C THR A 254 -4.10 4.12 -10.09
N ILE A 255 -2.80 4.16 -9.82
CA ILE A 255 -2.23 4.65 -8.58
C ILE A 255 -1.05 5.58 -8.87
N GLY A 256 -0.96 6.65 -8.10
CA GLY A 256 0.13 7.62 -8.18
C GLY A 256 0.58 8.03 -6.79
N GLU A 257 1.86 8.31 -6.61
CA GLU A 257 2.40 8.93 -5.39
C GLU A 257 3.51 9.93 -5.73
N ILE A 258 3.54 11.04 -5.00
CA ILE A 258 4.60 12.03 -5.03
C ILE A 258 5.06 12.22 -3.59
N GLY A 259 6.37 12.20 -3.33
CA GLY A 259 6.84 12.25 -1.96
C GLY A 259 8.21 12.87 -1.76
N ILE A 260 8.44 13.28 -0.52
CA ILE A 260 9.70 13.83 -0.02
C ILE A 260 10.02 13.12 1.29
N GLY A 261 11.13 12.37 1.31
CA GLY A 261 11.52 11.60 2.49
C GLY A 261 10.45 10.58 2.93
N PRO A 262 10.03 10.57 4.21
CA PRO A 262 9.12 9.55 4.74
C PRO A 262 7.65 9.77 4.41
N VAL A 263 7.28 10.95 3.90
CA VAL A 263 5.89 11.34 3.63
C VAL A 263 5.67 11.42 2.13
N ARG A 264 4.57 10.82 1.66
CA ARG A 264 4.13 10.89 0.26
C ARG A 264 2.67 11.27 0.18
N LEU A 265 2.30 12.10 -0.78
CA LEU A 265 0.93 12.22 -1.24
C LEU A 265 0.66 11.05 -2.18
N TYR A 266 -0.45 10.33 -1.99
CA TYR A 266 -0.88 9.27 -2.89
C TYR A 266 -2.30 9.54 -3.39
N GLY A 267 -2.60 9.00 -4.56
CA GLY A 267 -3.93 8.95 -5.11
C GLY A 267 -4.19 7.61 -5.80
N SER A 268 -5.45 7.17 -5.82
CA SER A 268 -5.89 6.05 -6.63
C SER A 268 -7.20 6.35 -7.33
N TYR A 269 -7.38 5.83 -8.53
CA TYR A 269 -8.62 5.96 -9.31
C TYR A 269 -8.99 4.61 -9.92
N SER A 270 -10.16 4.10 -9.55
CA SER A 270 -10.70 2.81 -10.01
C SER A 270 -11.12 2.91 -11.48
N LEU A 271 -10.59 2.02 -12.30
CA LEU A 271 -10.94 1.89 -13.72
C LEU A 271 -12.24 1.11 -13.91
N ASN A 272 -12.56 0.22 -12.98
CA ASN A 272 -13.81 -0.53 -12.98
C ASN A 272 -14.77 -0.05 -11.86
N ARG A 273 -16.03 -0.44 -12.03
CA ARG A 273 -17.15 -0.10 -11.14
C ARG A 273 -17.01 -0.80 -9.79
N LEU A 274 -17.46 -0.14 -8.72
CA LEU A 274 -17.53 -0.70 -7.38
C LEU A 274 -18.56 -1.84 -7.28
N GLN A 275 -19.69 -1.68 -7.96
CA GLN A 275 -20.76 -2.67 -8.03
C GLN A 275 -20.67 -3.49 -9.32
N LYS A 276 -21.22 -4.71 -9.26
CA LYS A 276 -21.41 -5.58 -10.42
C LYS A 276 -22.44 -4.98 -11.36
N ASP A 277 -22.31 -5.31 -12.64
CA ASP A 277 -23.20 -4.82 -13.70
C ASP A 277 -24.69 -5.16 -13.47
N ILE A 278 -24.99 -6.28 -12.80
CA ILE A 278 -26.38 -6.65 -12.44
C ILE A 278 -27.09 -5.58 -11.57
N THR A 279 -26.32 -4.78 -10.83
CA THR A 279 -26.87 -3.69 -10.02
C THR A 279 -27.25 -2.46 -10.84
N ARG A 280 -26.68 -2.33 -12.06
CA ARG A 280 -26.76 -1.15 -12.92
C ARG A 280 -26.25 0.15 -12.28
N VAL A 281 -25.48 0.04 -11.19
CA VAL A 281 -24.85 1.17 -10.51
C VAL A 281 -23.44 1.35 -11.04
N GLU A 282 -23.12 2.56 -11.48
CA GLU A 282 -21.86 2.91 -12.13
C GLU A 282 -21.06 3.89 -11.27
N GLN A 283 -20.49 3.37 -10.18
CA GLN A 283 -19.65 4.16 -9.28
C GLN A 283 -18.19 3.77 -9.42
N TYR A 284 -17.32 4.76 -9.63
CA TYR A 284 -15.88 4.59 -9.80
C TYR A 284 -15.14 5.17 -8.59
N PRO A 285 -14.67 4.33 -7.64
CA PRO A 285 -13.95 4.77 -6.46
C PRO A 285 -12.67 5.54 -6.77
N TYR A 286 -12.40 6.60 -6.01
CA TYR A 286 -11.11 7.27 -5.99
C TYR A 286 -10.70 7.65 -4.56
N THR A 287 -9.39 7.75 -4.34
CA THR A 287 -8.82 8.14 -3.05
C THR A 287 -7.69 9.12 -3.24
N VAL A 288 -7.53 10.00 -2.26
CA VAL A 288 -6.39 10.92 -2.16
C VAL A 288 -5.99 10.99 -0.69
N GLY A 289 -4.70 10.90 -0.40
CA GLY A 289 -4.23 10.91 0.98
C GLY A 289 -2.73 10.97 1.13
N ILE A 290 -2.28 10.70 2.35
CA ILE A 290 -0.89 10.70 2.75
C ILE A 290 -0.45 9.27 3.07
N ARG A 291 0.71 8.88 2.56
CA ARG A 291 1.38 7.61 2.78
C ARG A 291 2.65 7.85 3.60
N PHE A 292 2.83 7.03 4.63
CA PHE A 292 4.01 7.04 5.49
C PHE A 292 4.89 5.83 5.17
N SER A 293 6.11 6.07 4.69
CA SER A 293 7.02 4.99 4.32
C SER A 293 8.48 5.42 4.43
N SER A 294 9.28 4.66 5.18
CA SER A 294 10.74 4.84 5.28
C SER A 294 11.46 3.95 4.27
N TRP A 295 11.84 4.52 3.12
CA TRP A 295 12.70 3.84 2.14
C TRP A 295 14.14 4.27 2.30
#